data_AF-A1WTC3-F1
#
_entry.id   AF-A1WTC3-F1
#
_cell.length_a   1.000
_cell.length_b   1.000
_cell.length_c   1.000
_cell.angle_alpha   90.00
_cell.angle_beta   90.00
_cell.angle_gamma   90.00
#
_symmetry.space_group_name_H-M   'P 1'
#
loop_
_entity.id
_entity.type
_entity.pdbx_description
1 polymer ?
#
loop_
_entity_poly.entity_id
_entity_poly.type
_entity_poly.pdbx_seq_one_letter_code
_entity_poly.pdbx_strand_id
1 'polypeptide(L)'
;MSVDFFYNFLAGLGYTHPVHPIAVHVTIGLVVAALVFALLALSPRYEKYAVTARHCVTLGFIMVFPTILLGFMDWLYYYGGGWTTTFKIKVTFGLILAVLLGIAALLPAKLTYRSPAVLASYLASFLVVVVLGYYGGELVHGSASPPAEEEEEDDPDGRVSYAQIDRIMRDACVSCHAPGNDIWDLDLTTYEALMEGSKNGPIVVPGEPGESELVKRIDGTTEPQMPLGGSLSQRDKDRIIRWVEQGAEKD
;
A
#
# COMPACT_ATOMS: atom_id res chain seq x y z
N MET A 1 -14.81 -4.71 19.05
CA MET A 1 -14.88 -5.33 17.70
C MET A 1 -13.44 -5.63 17.32
N SER A 2 -13.08 -6.89 17.07
CA SER A 2 -11.71 -7.22 16.64
C SER A 2 -11.48 -6.73 15.21
N VAL A 3 -10.22 -6.50 14.86
CA VAL A 3 -9.82 -6.15 13.49
C VAL A 3 -10.28 -7.24 12.52
N ASP A 4 -10.12 -8.51 12.88
CA ASP A 4 -10.55 -9.65 12.07
C ASP A 4 -12.06 -9.69 11.82
N PHE A 5 -12.87 -9.36 12.84
CA PHE A 5 -14.32 -9.30 12.67
C PHE A 5 -14.71 -8.26 11.61
N PHE A 6 -14.04 -7.10 11.61
CA PHE A 6 -14.30 -6.04 10.65
C PHE A 6 -13.98 -6.47 9.22
N TYR A 7 -12.80 -7.07 8.98
CA TYR A 7 -12.44 -7.52 7.63
C TYR A 7 -13.23 -8.74 7.18
N ASN A 8 -13.57 -9.68 8.07
CA ASN A 8 -14.45 -10.79 7.73
C ASN A 8 -15.85 -10.32 7.35
N PHE A 9 -16.36 -9.27 8.01
CA PHE A 9 -17.61 -8.64 7.62
C PHE A 9 -17.53 -8.01 6.22
N LEU A 10 -16.47 -7.26 5.93
CA LEU A 10 -16.26 -6.67 4.59
C LEU A 10 -16.06 -7.74 3.50
N ALA A 11 -15.34 -8.81 3.80
CA ALA A 11 -15.17 -9.94 2.90
C ALA A 11 -16.51 -10.61 2.58
N GLY A 12 -17.42 -10.72 3.55
CA GLY A 12 -18.80 -11.17 3.34
C GLY A 12 -19.62 -10.27 2.40
N LEU A 13 -19.21 -9.02 2.21
CA LEU A 13 -19.78 -8.07 1.23
C LEU A 13 -19.00 -8.07 -0.11
N GLY A 14 -18.00 -8.92 -0.26
CA GLY A 14 -17.14 -8.98 -1.44
C GLY A 14 -16.03 -7.91 -1.48
N TYR A 15 -15.68 -7.30 -0.34
CA TYR A 15 -14.60 -6.32 -0.24
C TYR A 15 -13.42 -6.88 0.55
N THR A 16 -12.30 -7.13 -0.14
CA THR A 16 -11.09 -7.77 0.43
C THR A 16 -9.84 -6.90 0.27
N HIS A 17 -10.01 -5.63 -0.07
CA HIS A 17 -8.91 -4.68 -0.21
C HIS A 17 -8.64 -3.93 1.09
N PRO A 18 -7.44 -3.33 1.26
CA PRO A 18 -7.18 -2.38 2.33
C PRO A 18 -8.19 -1.22 2.30
N VAL A 19 -8.65 -0.75 3.47
CA VAL A 19 -9.67 0.32 3.58
C VAL A 19 -9.06 1.72 3.71
N HIS A 20 -7.84 1.82 4.24
CA HIS A 20 -7.08 3.06 4.38
C HIS A 20 -6.89 3.81 3.06
N PRO A 21 -6.58 3.15 1.92
CA PRO A 21 -6.52 3.81 0.62
C PRO A 21 -7.78 4.62 0.31
N ILE A 22 -8.98 4.12 0.57
CA ILE A 22 -10.22 4.87 0.31
C ILE A 22 -10.30 6.13 1.20
N ALA A 23 -9.96 5.98 2.49
CA ALA A 23 -10.03 7.09 3.44
C ALA A 23 -9.02 8.21 3.14
N VAL A 24 -7.80 7.86 2.69
CA VAL A 24 -6.79 8.89 2.37
C VAL A 24 -7.21 9.77 1.20
N HIS A 25 -7.95 9.26 0.21
CA HIS A 25 -8.41 10.08 -0.92
C HIS A 25 -9.31 11.23 -0.48
N VAL A 26 -10.15 11.02 0.55
CA VAL A 26 -10.98 12.07 1.14
C VAL A 26 -10.09 13.16 1.76
N THR A 27 -9.11 12.75 2.58
CA THR A 27 -8.19 13.70 3.24
C THR A 27 -7.34 14.45 2.21
N ILE A 28 -6.75 13.76 1.25
CA ILE A 28 -5.94 14.34 0.17
C ILE A 28 -6.75 15.34 -0.64
N GLY A 29 -7.95 14.95 -1.08
CA GLY A 29 -8.83 15.84 -1.85
C GLY A 29 -9.17 17.12 -1.09
N LEU A 30 -9.43 17.03 0.21
CA LEU A 30 -9.71 18.19 1.07
C LEU A 30 -8.49 19.10 1.24
N VAL A 31 -7.28 18.55 1.38
CA VAL A 31 -6.04 19.35 1.48
C VAL A 31 -5.74 20.08 0.17
N VAL A 32 -5.86 19.39 -0.97
CA VAL A 32 -5.68 19.99 -2.30
C VAL A 32 -6.72 21.09 -2.53
N ALA A 33 -8.00 20.82 -2.24
CA ALA A 33 -9.07 21.80 -2.36
C ALA A 33 -8.83 23.03 -1.47
N ALA A 34 -8.36 22.83 -0.23
CA ALA A 34 -8.05 23.93 0.68
C ALA A 34 -6.99 24.88 0.08
N LEU A 35 -5.90 24.35 -0.48
CA LEU A 35 -4.87 25.16 -1.13
C LEU A 35 -5.43 25.90 -2.36
N VAL A 36 -6.15 25.21 -3.24
CA VAL A 36 -6.74 25.81 -4.45
C VAL A 36 -7.67 26.97 -4.10
N PHE A 37 -8.60 26.76 -3.16
CA PHE A 37 -9.52 27.82 -2.74
C PHE A 37 -8.82 28.97 -2.01
N ALA A 38 -7.75 28.70 -1.25
CA ALA A 38 -6.96 29.74 -0.62
C ALA A 38 -6.22 30.61 -1.66
N LEU A 39 -5.67 30.02 -2.71
CA LEU A 39 -5.03 30.74 -3.81
C LEU A 39 -6.05 31.58 -4.58
N LEU A 40 -7.24 31.03 -4.88
CA LEU A 40 -8.33 31.78 -5.50
C LEU A 40 -8.72 33.00 -4.66
N ALA A 41 -8.79 32.85 -3.34
CA ALA A 41 -9.16 33.92 -2.43
C ALA A 41 -8.15 35.08 -2.37
N LEU A 42 -6.93 34.93 -2.89
CA LEU A 42 -5.97 36.03 -3.01
C LEU A 42 -6.49 37.13 -3.95
N SER A 43 -7.30 36.75 -4.95
CA SER A 43 -7.99 37.73 -5.79
C SER A 43 -9.18 38.34 -5.02
N PRO A 44 -9.29 39.68 -4.93
CA PRO A 44 -10.43 40.34 -4.29
C PRO A 44 -11.79 39.90 -4.85
N ARG A 45 -11.85 39.52 -6.14
CA ARG A 45 -13.08 39.02 -6.80
C ARG A 45 -13.61 37.71 -6.19
N TYR A 46 -12.72 36.96 -5.53
CA TYR A 46 -12.92 35.57 -5.13
C TYR A 46 -12.71 35.37 -3.62
N GLU A 47 -12.73 36.45 -2.83
CA GLU A 47 -12.48 36.41 -1.38
C GLU A 47 -13.37 35.42 -0.62
N LYS A 48 -14.60 35.18 -1.09
CA LYS A 48 -15.55 34.23 -0.49
C LYS A 48 -15.00 32.80 -0.40
N TYR A 49 -14.07 32.42 -1.28
CA TYR A 49 -13.44 31.10 -1.25
C TYR A 49 -12.48 30.92 -0.07
N ALA A 50 -12.09 31.98 0.65
CA ALA A 50 -11.31 31.85 1.89
C ALA A 50 -12.05 31.03 2.95
N VAL A 51 -13.37 31.21 3.05
CA VAL A 51 -14.22 30.44 3.96
C VAL A 51 -14.28 28.98 3.52
N THR A 52 -14.42 28.73 2.21
CA THR A 52 -14.39 27.38 1.65
C THR A 52 -13.06 26.69 1.93
N ALA A 53 -11.93 27.37 1.73
CA ALA A 53 -10.60 26.85 2.04
C ALA A 53 -10.47 26.42 3.52
N ARG A 54 -11.00 27.26 4.42
CA ARG A 54 -11.05 26.93 5.86
C ARG A 54 -11.90 25.70 6.15
N HIS A 55 -13.09 25.58 5.54
CA HIS A 55 -13.92 24.38 5.71
C HIS A 55 -13.22 23.11 5.21
N CYS A 56 -12.58 23.18 4.05
CA CYS A 56 -11.83 22.05 3.49
C CYS A 56 -10.71 21.59 4.45
N VAL A 57 -9.88 22.50 4.96
CA VAL A 57 -8.80 22.12 5.87
C VAL A 57 -9.33 21.62 7.22
N THR A 58 -10.42 22.20 7.74
CA THR A 58 -11.03 21.75 9.01
C THR A 58 -11.62 20.34 8.85
N LEU A 59 -12.33 20.07 7.76
CA LEU A 59 -12.82 18.72 7.46
C LEU A 59 -11.65 17.77 7.22
N GLY A 60 -10.58 18.20 6.55
CA GLY A 60 -9.36 17.41 6.37
C GLY A 60 -8.72 17.02 7.70
N PHE A 61 -8.64 17.96 8.66
CA PHE A 61 -8.16 17.68 10.01
C PHE A 61 -9.06 16.68 10.74
N ILE A 62 -10.38 16.80 10.63
CA ILE A 62 -11.32 15.85 11.24
C ILE A 62 -11.15 14.45 10.62
N MET A 63 -10.99 14.37 9.30
CA MET A 63 -10.83 13.12 8.57
C MET A 63 -9.48 12.43 8.80
N VAL A 64 -8.47 13.13 9.33
CA VAL A 64 -7.17 12.51 9.62
C VAL A 64 -7.30 11.40 10.68
N PHE A 65 -8.19 11.57 11.67
CA PHE A 65 -8.36 10.60 12.76
C PHE A 65 -8.94 9.25 12.30
N PRO A 66 -10.08 9.19 11.57
CA PRO A 66 -10.55 7.94 11.01
C PRO A 66 -9.57 7.37 9.98
N THR A 67 -8.86 8.22 9.22
CA THR A 67 -7.84 7.76 8.26
C THR A 67 -6.67 7.06 8.98
N ILE A 68 -6.21 7.59 10.10
CA ILE A 68 -5.17 6.97 10.95
C ILE A 68 -5.67 5.64 11.53
N LEU A 69 -6.90 5.61 12.06
CA LEU A 69 -7.49 4.39 12.61
C LEU A 69 -7.54 3.27 11.55
N LEU A 70 -8.06 3.57 10.36
CA LEU A 70 -8.14 2.61 9.26
C LEU A 70 -6.75 2.19 8.77
N GLY A 71 -5.77 3.11 8.79
CA GLY A 71 -4.38 2.78 8.47
C GLY A 71 -3.75 1.81 9.47
N PHE A 72 -4.04 1.99 10.76
CA PHE A 72 -3.59 1.07 11.80
C PHE A 72 -4.24 -0.30 11.68
N MET A 73 -5.53 -0.35 11.33
CA MET A 73 -6.24 -1.61 11.07
C MET A 73 -5.67 -2.35 9.87
N ASP A 74 -5.43 -1.65 8.75
CA ASP A 74 -4.82 -2.26 7.56
C ASP A 74 -3.41 -2.77 7.86
N TRP A 75 -2.63 -2.01 8.63
CA TRP A 75 -1.28 -2.38 9.05
C TRP A 75 -1.25 -3.67 9.88
N LEU A 76 -2.20 -3.85 10.80
CA LEU A 76 -2.32 -5.09 11.57
C LEU A 76 -2.78 -6.26 10.70
N TYR A 77 -3.81 -6.04 9.88
CA TYR A 77 -4.48 -7.13 9.16
C TYR A 77 -3.74 -7.59 7.90
N TYR A 78 -3.33 -6.68 7.02
CA TYR A 78 -2.67 -7.05 5.76
C TYR A 78 -1.17 -7.21 5.93
N TYR A 79 -0.56 -6.36 6.77
CA TYR A 79 0.89 -6.27 6.89
C TYR A 79 1.45 -6.95 8.15
N GLY A 80 0.60 -7.64 8.92
CA GLY A 80 1.01 -8.43 10.09
C GLY A 80 1.73 -7.63 11.18
N GLY A 81 1.60 -6.29 11.19
CA GLY A 81 2.33 -5.42 12.11
C GLY A 81 3.80 -5.14 11.75
N GLY A 82 4.23 -5.38 10.50
CA GLY A 82 5.62 -5.16 10.07
C GLY A 82 6.03 -3.68 10.00
N TRP A 83 7.25 -3.34 10.43
CA TRP A 83 7.80 -1.96 10.41
C TRP A 83 8.82 -1.75 9.29
N THR A 84 8.37 -1.77 8.05
CA THR A 84 9.21 -1.45 6.89
C THR A 84 9.66 0.01 6.89
N THR A 85 10.71 0.33 6.14
CA THR A 85 11.17 1.72 5.97
C THR A 85 10.05 2.62 5.44
N THR A 86 9.26 2.14 4.48
CA THR A 86 8.16 2.89 3.91
C THR A 86 7.03 3.14 4.91
N PHE A 87 6.74 2.18 5.79
CA PHE A 87 5.79 2.39 6.90
C PHE A 87 6.28 3.47 7.87
N LYS A 88 7.56 3.44 8.27
CA LYS A 88 8.14 4.47 9.15
C LYS A 88 8.02 5.86 8.55
N ILE A 89 8.30 5.99 7.25
CA ILE A 89 8.17 7.26 6.51
C ILE A 89 6.70 7.71 6.51
N LYS A 90 5.75 6.84 6.11
CA LYS A 90 4.33 7.18 6.06
C LYS A 90 3.76 7.60 7.40
N VAL A 91 4.06 6.88 8.48
CA VAL A 91 3.60 7.23 9.83
C VAL A 91 4.16 8.59 10.26
N THR A 92 5.45 8.83 10.02
CA THR A 92 6.11 10.10 10.37
C THR A 92 5.48 11.27 9.63
N PHE A 93 5.35 11.18 8.29
CA PHE A 93 4.75 12.24 7.49
C PHE A 93 3.24 12.40 7.75
N GLY A 94 2.54 11.31 8.10
CA GLY A 94 1.13 11.36 8.53
C GLY A 94 0.93 12.14 9.82
N LEU A 95 1.80 11.96 10.81
CA LEU A 95 1.78 12.76 12.06
C LEU A 95 2.11 14.23 11.79
N ILE A 96 3.09 14.50 10.94
CA ILE A 96 3.42 15.86 10.50
C ILE A 96 2.19 16.50 9.83
N LEU A 97 1.51 15.78 8.93
CA LEU A 97 0.30 16.27 8.28
C LEU A 97 -0.80 16.58 9.29
N ALA A 98 -1.06 15.70 10.27
CA ALA A 98 -2.09 15.92 11.29
C ALA A 98 -1.84 17.21 12.08
N VAL A 99 -0.58 17.46 12.48
CA VAL A 99 -0.18 18.70 13.16
C VAL A 99 -0.35 19.91 12.25
N LEU A 100 0.11 19.84 10.99
CA LEU A 100 -0.03 20.92 10.02
C LEU A 100 -1.49 21.28 9.75
N LEU A 101 -2.37 20.28 9.60
CA LEU A 101 -3.81 20.50 9.41
C LEU A 101 -4.46 21.11 10.65
N GLY A 102 -4.06 20.71 11.85
CA GLY A 102 -4.52 21.33 13.10
C GLY A 102 -4.13 22.80 13.17
N ILE A 103 -2.87 23.13 12.86
CA ILE A 103 -2.38 24.51 12.76
C ILE A 103 -3.18 25.28 11.70
N ALA A 104 -3.30 24.73 10.50
CA ALA A 104 -3.97 25.36 9.36
C ALA A 104 -5.48 25.58 9.58
N ALA A 105 -6.13 24.73 10.39
CA ALA A 105 -7.53 24.89 10.79
C ALA A 105 -7.72 26.00 11.85
N LEU A 106 -6.72 26.21 12.72
CA LEU A 106 -6.79 27.15 13.84
C LEU A 106 -6.24 28.55 13.51
N LEU A 107 -5.22 28.67 12.65
CA LEU A 107 -4.62 29.96 12.28
C LEU A 107 -5.63 30.99 11.74
N PRO A 108 -6.60 30.63 10.86
CA PRO A 108 -7.60 31.58 10.36
C PRO A 108 -8.57 32.12 11.43
N ALA A 109 -8.55 31.58 12.67
CA ALA A 109 -9.30 32.15 13.78
C ALA A 109 -8.62 33.39 14.38
N LYS A 110 -7.32 33.57 14.16
CA LYS A 110 -6.51 34.68 14.71
C LYS A 110 -5.88 35.56 13.64
N LEU A 111 -5.70 35.03 12.42
CA LEU A 111 -5.04 35.71 11.31
C LEU A 111 -5.97 35.85 10.11
N THR A 112 -5.75 36.88 9.30
CA THR A 112 -6.43 37.05 8.01
C THR A 112 -6.02 35.93 7.05
N TYR A 113 -6.95 35.51 6.18
CA TYR A 113 -6.70 34.48 5.16
C TYR A 113 -5.56 34.82 4.18
N ARG A 114 -5.25 36.11 4.01
CA ARG A 114 -4.10 36.60 3.21
C ARG A 114 -2.77 36.57 3.96
N SER A 115 -2.76 36.19 5.23
CA SER A 115 -1.53 36.10 6.00
C SER A 115 -0.57 35.08 5.37
N PRO A 116 0.71 35.41 5.19
CA PRO A 116 1.71 34.46 4.70
C PRO A 116 1.76 33.17 5.52
N ALA A 117 1.51 33.24 6.83
CA ALA A 117 1.48 32.06 7.71
C ALA A 117 0.33 31.09 7.38
N VAL A 118 -0.86 31.62 7.06
CA VAL A 118 -2.01 30.80 6.67
C VAL A 118 -1.72 30.10 5.34
N LEU A 119 -1.27 30.85 4.34
CA LEU A 119 -0.93 30.29 3.02
C LEU A 119 0.22 29.27 3.09
N ALA A 120 1.25 29.57 3.89
CA ALA A 120 2.36 28.64 4.11
C ALA A 120 1.90 27.34 4.76
N SER A 121 0.93 27.39 5.70
CA SER A 121 0.39 26.17 6.31
C SER A 121 -0.36 25.28 5.31
N TYR A 122 -1.12 25.87 4.37
CA TYR A 122 -1.80 25.11 3.31
C TYR A 122 -0.81 24.53 2.31
N LEU A 123 0.19 25.31 1.89
CA LEU A 123 1.24 24.84 1.00
C LEU A 123 2.06 23.71 1.63
N ALA A 124 2.48 23.85 2.88
CA ALA A 124 3.21 22.81 3.60
C ALA A 124 2.40 21.53 3.72
N SER A 125 1.10 21.64 4.04
CA SER A 125 0.19 20.47 4.10
C SER A 125 0.09 19.77 2.74
N PHE A 126 -0.02 20.53 1.64
CA PHE A 126 -0.04 19.99 0.29
C PHE A 126 1.26 19.27 -0.07
N LEU A 127 2.43 19.86 0.24
CA LEU A 127 3.73 19.23 -0.04
C LEU A 127 3.90 17.91 0.72
N VAL A 128 3.45 17.86 1.99
CA VAL A 128 3.44 16.61 2.76
C VAL A 128 2.52 15.57 2.13
N VAL A 129 1.34 15.97 1.65
CA VAL A 129 0.42 15.08 0.90
C VAL A 129 1.07 14.53 -0.37
N VAL A 130 1.84 15.33 -1.11
CA VAL A 130 2.57 14.85 -2.31
C VAL A 130 3.60 13.78 -1.92
N VAL A 131 4.37 14.00 -0.85
CA VAL A 131 5.33 13.02 -0.34
C VAL A 131 4.63 11.73 0.10
N LEU A 132 3.53 11.83 0.85
CA LEU A 132 2.74 10.68 1.26
C LEU A 132 2.15 9.91 0.06
N GLY A 133 1.73 10.62 -0.99
CA GLY A 133 1.25 10.04 -2.24
C GLY A 133 2.34 9.23 -2.95
N TYR A 134 3.56 9.78 -3.04
CA TYR A 134 4.71 9.08 -3.62
C TYR A 134 5.00 7.75 -2.90
N TYR A 135 5.15 7.79 -1.57
CA TYR A 135 5.38 6.57 -0.78
C TYR A 135 4.14 5.66 -0.72
N GLY A 136 2.96 6.18 -1.05
CA GLY A 136 1.76 5.40 -1.30
C GLY A 136 1.86 4.55 -2.56
N GLY A 137 2.29 5.16 -3.67
CA GLY A 137 2.58 4.47 -4.92
C GLY A 137 3.73 3.47 -4.78
N GLU A 138 4.81 3.84 -4.08
CA GLU A 138 5.98 2.97 -3.86
C GLU A 138 5.60 1.65 -3.17
N LEU A 139 4.64 1.68 -2.23
CA LEU A 139 4.17 0.45 -1.56
C LEU A 139 3.41 -0.51 -2.49
N VAL A 140 2.81 0.01 -3.56
CA VAL A 140 1.98 -0.78 -4.49
C VAL A 140 2.76 -1.13 -5.76
N HIS A 141 3.66 -0.24 -6.19
CA HIS A 141 4.31 -0.29 -7.50
C HIS A 141 5.85 -0.31 -7.43
N GLY A 142 6.46 -0.16 -6.25
CA GLY A 142 7.92 -0.10 -6.12
C GLY A 142 8.65 -1.36 -6.60
N SER A 143 7.95 -2.49 -6.70
CA SER A 143 8.45 -3.75 -7.28
C SER A 143 8.07 -3.96 -8.74
N ALA A 144 7.22 -3.13 -9.35
CA ALA A 144 6.84 -3.33 -10.75
C ALA A 144 8.02 -3.01 -11.67
N SER A 145 8.89 -4.00 -11.91
CA SER A 145 9.76 -4.03 -13.08
C SER A 145 8.85 -3.91 -14.31
N PRO A 146 9.19 -3.08 -15.33
CA PRO A 146 8.59 -3.23 -16.65
C PRO A 146 8.67 -4.71 -17.02
N PRO A 147 7.62 -5.32 -17.60
CA PRO A 147 7.68 -6.73 -17.98
C PRO A 147 8.95 -6.88 -18.80
N ALA A 148 9.91 -7.63 -18.26
CA ALA A 148 11.15 -7.82 -18.96
C ALA A 148 10.78 -8.59 -20.23
N GLU A 149 10.85 -7.89 -21.37
CA GLU A 149 10.60 -8.41 -22.72
C GLU A 149 11.62 -9.48 -23.13
N GLU A 150 12.52 -9.89 -22.23
CA GLU A 150 13.31 -11.10 -22.41
C GLU A 150 12.40 -12.30 -22.12
N GLU A 151 11.70 -12.73 -23.16
CA GLU A 151 11.17 -14.09 -23.30
C GLU A 151 12.32 -15.07 -23.06
N GLU A 152 12.54 -15.48 -21.81
CA GLU A 152 13.13 -16.79 -21.56
C GLU A 152 12.20 -17.79 -22.23
N GLU A 153 12.68 -18.38 -23.34
CA GLU A 153 12.01 -19.47 -24.05
C GLU A 153 11.62 -20.53 -23.01
N ASP A 154 10.32 -20.82 -22.93
CA ASP A 154 9.85 -21.93 -22.12
C ASP A 154 10.50 -23.21 -22.64
N ASP A 155 11.02 -24.04 -21.74
CA ASP A 155 11.59 -25.34 -22.08
C ASP A 155 10.54 -26.13 -22.91
N PRO A 156 10.89 -26.67 -24.09
CA PRO A 156 9.96 -27.45 -24.90
C PRO A 156 9.39 -28.69 -24.18
N ASP A 157 10.09 -29.22 -23.17
CA ASP A 157 9.62 -30.29 -22.29
C ASP A 157 8.75 -29.77 -21.12
N GLY A 158 8.53 -28.46 -21.05
CA GLY A 158 7.68 -27.78 -20.07
C GLY A 158 8.30 -27.69 -18.67
N ARG A 159 9.60 -27.96 -18.50
CA ARG A 159 10.28 -27.81 -17.21
C ARG A 159 10.42 -26.35 -16.82
N VAL A 160 10.20 -26.06 -15.55
CA VAL A 160 10.39 -24.72 -14.98
C VAL A 160 11.58 -24.78 -14.04
N SER A 161 12.63 -23.99 -14.33
CA SER A 161 13.80 -23.90 -13.45
C SER A 161 13.53 -22.98 -12.26
N TYR A 162 14.23 -23.19 -11.15
CA TYR A 162 14.17 -22.29 -10.01
C TYR A 162 14.68 -20.89 -10.39
N ALA A 163 15.60 -20.74 -11.35
CA ALA A 163 16.02 -19.43 -11.83
C ALA A 163 14.85 -18.57 -12.37
N GLN A 164 13.91 -19.19 -13.08
CA GLN A 164 12.68 -18.52 -13.56
C GLN A 164 11.78 -18.12 -12.39
N ILE A 165 11.67 -18.98 -11.38
CA ILE A 165 10.88 -18.71 -10.17
C ILE A 165 11.52 -17.60 -9.32
N ASP A 166 12.83 -17.64 -9.10
CA ASP A 166 13.60 -16.63 -8.37
C ASP A 166 13.44 -15.25 -8.99
N ARG A 167 13.44 -15.16 -10.33
CA ARG A 167 13.13 -13.92 -11.04
C ARG A 167 11.73 -13.39 -10.72
N ILE A 168 10.70 -14.25 -10.78
CA ILE A 168 9.33 -13.87 -10.43
C ILE A 168 9.25 -13.41 -8.96
N MET A 169 9.92 -14.10 -8.04
CA MET A 169 9.94 -13.70 -6.62
C MET A 169 10.60 -12.34 -6.43
N ARG A 170 11.75 -12.09 -7.08
CA ARG A 170 12.44 -10.80 -7.04
C ARG A 170 11.59 -9.65 -7.57
N ASP A 171 10.94 -9.88 -8.70
CA ASP A 171 10.14 -8.86 -9.37
C ASP A 171 8.80 -8.60 -8.68
N ALA A 172 8.14 -9.61 -8.12
CA ALA A 172 6.77 -9.44 -7.61
C ALA A 172 6.63 -9.47 -6.08
N CYS A 173 7.58 -10.07 -5.36
CA CYS A 173 7.35 -10.49 -3.97
C CYS A 173 8.39 -9.94 -2.98
N VAL A 174 9.67 -9.92 -3.35
CA VAL A 174 10.81 -9.60 -2.47
C VAL A 174 10.78 -8.19 -1.88
N SER A 175 10.13 -7.22 -2.55
CA SER A 175 9.97 -5.86 -2.00
C SER A 175 9.27 -5.83 -0.64
N CYS A 176 8.40 -6.83 -0.40
CA CYS A 176 7.57 -6.99 0.78
C CYS A 176 7.86 -8.25 1.59
N HIS A 177 8.66 -9.18 1.06
CA HIS A 177 8.98 -10.47 1.68
C HIS A 177 10.48 -10.74 1.58
N ALA A 178 11.25 -10.00 2.36
CA ALA A 178 12.71 -10.07 2.43
C ALA A 178 13.21 -9.71 3.82
N PRO A 179 14.43 -10.10 4.20
CA PRO A 179 14.96 -9.81 5.54
C PRO A 179 14.89 -8.31 5.88
N GLY A 180 14.24 -7.98 7.01
CA GLY A 180 14.07 -6.60 7.47
C GLY A 180 12.86 -5.87 6.88
N ASN A 181 12.17 -6.48 5.91
CA ASN A 181 10.85 -6.12 5.41
C ASN A 181 9.94 -7.36 5.34
N ASP A 182 10.19 -8.37 6.17
CA ASP A 182 9.58 -9.70 6.18
C ASP A 182 8.17 -9.64 6.74
N ILE A 183 7.24 -9.13 5.93
CA ILE A 183 5.82 -9.14 6.25
C ILE A 183 5.42 -10.61 6.45
N TRP A 184 4.81 -10.91 7.60
CA TRP A 184 4.48 -12.26 8.06
C TRP A 184 5.68 -13.17 8.36
N ASP A 185 6.86 -12.58 8.63
CA ASP A 185 8.13 -13.31 8.82
C ASP A 185 8.42 -14.22 7.62
N LEU A 186 8.10 -13.76 6.41
CA LEU A 186 8.29 -14.47 5.15
C LEU A 186 9.44 -13.84 4.36
N ASP A 187 10.41 -14.66 3.99
CA ASP A 187 11.55 -14.30 3.15
C ASP A 187 11.52 -15.12 1.84
N LEU A 188 11.48 -14.41 0.71
CA LEU A 188 11.43 -14.99 -0.65
C LEU A 188 12.70 -14.69 -1.46
N THR A 189 13.80 -14.31 -0.79
CA THR A 189 15.06 -13.91 -1.44
C THR A 189 15.95 -15.09 -1.83
N THR A 190 15.70 -16.27 -1.26
CA THR A 190 16.46 -17.50 -1.49
C THR A 190 15.54 -18.72 -1.54
N TYR A 191 16.01 -19.80 -2.19
CA TYR A 191 15.28 -21.07 -2.25
C TYR A 191 15.02 -21.63 -0.86
N GLU A 192 16.05 -21.62 -0.01
CA GLU A 192 15.97 -22.15 1.35
C GLU A 192 14.89 -21.43 2.16
N ALA A 193 14.83 -20.10 2.09
CA ALA A 193 13.83 -19.30 2.79
C ALA A 193 12.41 -19.47 2.21
N LEU A 194 12.29 -19.54 0.87
CA LEU A 194 11.02 -19.83 0.19
C LEU A 194 10.42 -21.16 0.67
N MET A 195 11.27 -22.18 0.84
CA MET A 195 10.86 -23.51 1.29
C MET A 195 10.65 -23.61 2.81
N GLU A 196 11.30 -22.76 3.61
CA GLU A 196 11.06 -22.63 5.05
C GLU A 196 9.65 -22.08 5.33
N GLY A 197 9.22 -21.07 4.56
CA GLY A 197 7.90 -20.49 4.62
C GLY A 197 7.78 -19.29 5.56
N SER A 198 6.61 -19.12 6.16
CA SER A 198 6.29 -17.95 7.00
C SER A 198 6.07 -18.35 8.46
N LYS A 199 5.79 -17.39 9.34
CA LYS A 199 5.36 -17.70 10.73
C LYS A 199 4.09 -18.55 10.84
N ASN A 200 3.31 -18.67 9.76
CA ASN A 200 2.11 -19.50 9.69
C ASN A 200 2.40 -20.93 9.15
N GLY A 201 3.65 -21.25 8.81
CA GLY A 201 4.07 -22.55 8.28
C GLY A 201 4.51 -22.50 6.80
N PRO A 202 4.65 -23.69 6.18
CA PRO A 202 5.11 -23.82 4.79
C PRO A 202 4.17 -23.12 3.82
N ILE A 203 4.74 -22.45 2.81
CA ILE A 203 3.95 -21.82 1.73
C ILE A 203 4.02 -22.59 0.42
N VAL A 204 5.00 -23.48 0.27
CA VAL A 204 5.16 -24.40 -0.86
C VAL A 204 5.07 -25.83 -0.34
N VAL A 205 4.21 -26.63 -0.95
CA VAL A 205 4.10 -28.07 -0.72
C VAL A 205 4.47 -28.76 -2.04
N PRO A 206 5.68 -29.34 -2.15
CA PRO A 206 6.15 -29.99 -3.36
C PRO A 206 5.14 -31.03 -3.92
N GLY A 207 4.80 -30.91 -5.19
CA GLY A 207 3.86 -31.79 -5.89
C GLY A 207 2.37 -31.48 -5.63
N GLU A 208 2.05 -30.56 -4.72
CA GLU A 208 0.68 -30.27 -4.30
C GLU A 208 0.36 -28.76 -4.41
N PRO A 209 0.14 -28.24 -5.64
CA PRO A 209 -0.20 -26.82 -5.83
C PRO A 209 -1.46 -26.42 -5.07
N GLY A 210 -2.47 -27.30 -5.06
CA GLY A 210 -3.73 -27.07 -4.36
C GLY A 210 -3.60 -26.95 -2.85
N GLU A 211 -2.49 -27.42 -2.26
CA GLU A 211 -2.19 -27.26 -0.82
C GLU A 211 -1.16 -26.17 -0.52
N SER A 212 -0.47 -25.67 -1.54
CA SER A 212 0.54 -24.63 -1.42
C SER A 212 -0.11 -23.26 -1.20
N GLU A 213 0.17 -22.65 -0.05
CA GLU A 213 -0.35 -21.31 0.27
C GLU A 213 0.09 -20.27 -0.76
N LEU A 214 1.31 -20.38 -1.30
CA LEU A 214 1.79 -19.54 -2.40
C LEU A 214 0.82 -19.53 -3.58
N VAL A 215 0.37 -20.71 -4.02
CA VAL A 215 -0.58 -20.87 -5.14
C VAL A 215 -1.95 -20.30 -4.78
N LYS A 216 -2.47 -20.65 -3.60
CA LYS A 216 -3.76 -20.15 -3.12
C LYS A 216 -3.83 -18.62 -3.05
N ARG A 217 -2.71 -17.98 -2.69
CA ARG A 217 -2.59 -16.51 -2.60
C ARG A 217 -2.52 -15.84 -3.96
N ILE A 218 -1.77 -16.39 -4.92
CA ILE A 218 -1.66 -15.80 -6.28
C ILE A 218 -2.94 -16.00 -7.11
N ASP A 219 -3.71 -17.04 -6.81
CA ASP A 219 -5.03 -17.30 -7.42
C ASP A 219 -6.18 -16.60 -6.70
N GLY A 220 -5.93 -16.01 -5.53
CA GLY A 220 -6.94 -15.30 -4.74
C GLY A 220 -7.97 -16.23 -4.08
N THR A 221 -7.70 -17.53 -3.98
CA THR A 221 -8.58 -18.47 -3.26
C THR A 221 -8.41 -18.37 -1.75
N THR A 222 -7.29 -17.81 -1.28
CA THR A 222 -7.08 -17.44 0.14
C THR A 222 -6.73 -15.96 0.25
N GLU A 223 -7.39 -15.26 1.18
CA GLU A 223 -7.25 -13.80 1.39
C GLU A 223 -6.29 -13.43 2.54
N PRO A 224 -5.52 -12.33 2.42
CA PRO A 224 -5.35 -11.47 1.24
C PRO A 224 -4.73 -12.19 0.01
N GLN A 225 -5.25 -11.88 -1.17
CA GLN A 225 -4.61 -12.18 -2.47
C GLN A 225 -3.25 -11.49 -2.58
N MET A 226 -2.28 -12.17 -3.21
CA MET A 226 -0.96 -11.63 -3.54
C MET A 226 -0.71 -11.60 -5.06
N PRO A 227 0.07 -10.63 -5.58
CA PRO A 227 0.59 -9.45 -4.90
C PRO A 227 -0.53 -8.51 -4.42
N LEU A 228 -0.32 -7.85 -3.28
CA LEU A 228 -1.35 -7.02 -2.67
C LEU A 228 -1.70 -5.84 -3.58
N GLY A 229 -2.98 -5.72 -3.96
CA GLY A 229 -3.46 -4.64 -4.84
C GLY A 229 -3.18 -4.83 -6.33
N GLY A 230 -2.74 -6.02 -6.74
CA GLY A 230 -2.51 -6.38 -8.14
C GLY A 230 -2.65 -7.89 -8.38
N SER A 231 -2.11 -8.35 -9.51
CA SER A 231 -2.03 -9.78 -9.84
C SER A 231 -0.79 -10.05 -10.68
N LEU A 232 -0.22 -11.24 -10.52
CA LEU A 232 0.76 -11.75 -11.47
C LEU A 232 0.16 -11.94 -12.86
N SER A 233 1.00 -11.93 -13.88
CA SER A 233 0.62 -12.33 -15.23
C SER A 233 0.19 -13.81 -15.22
N GLN A 234 -0.71 -14.21 -16.13
CA GLN A 234 -1.13 -15.62 -16.20
C GLN A 234 0.08 -16.53 -16.45
N ARG A 235 1.04 -16.08 -17.28
CA ARG A 235 2.27 -16.82 -17.55
C ARG A 235 3.07 -17.10 -16.28
N ASP A 236 3.27 -16.10 -15.43
CA ASP A 236 4.07 -16.26 -14.21
C ASP A 236 3.33 -17.10 -13.16
N LYS A 237 2.00 -16.99 -13.09
CA LYS A 237 1.19 -17.91 -12.27
C LYS A 237 1.35 -19.36 -12.74
N ASP A 238 1.20 -19.60 -14.04
CA ASP A 238 1.33 -20.93 -14.62
C ASP A 238 2.73 -21.52 -14.38
N ARG A 239 3.78 -20.68 -14.44
CA ARG A 239 5.16 -21.09 -14.11
C ARG A 239 5.30 -21.51 -12.65
N ILE A 240 4.79 -20.72 -11.70
CA ILE A 240 4.82 -21.06 -10.27
C ILE A 240 4.04 -22.35 -10.02
N ILE A 241 2.82 -22.46 -10.54
CA ILE A 241 1.97 -23.65 -10.37
C ILE A 241 2.71 -24.88 -10.89
N ARG A 242 3.24 -24.81 -12.10
CA ARG A 242 3.96 -25.92 -12.74
C ARG A 242 5.24 -26.30 -12.01
N TRP A 243 6.01 -25.33 -11.51
CA TRP A 243 7.20 -25.61 -10.72
C TRP A 243 6.85 -26.36 -9.42
N VAL A 244 5.74 -25.98 -8.76
CA VAL A 244 5.23 -26.72 -7.60
C VAL A 244 4.78 -28.13 -7.98
N GLU A 245 4.04 -28.30 -9.09
CA GLU A 245 3.65 -29.62 -9.62
C GLU A 245 4.87 -30.52 -9.89
N GLN A 246 5.96 -29.93 -10.36
CA GLN A 246 7.23 -30.61 -10.67
C GLN A 246 8.08 -30.94 -9.44
N GLY A 247 7.58 -30.68 -8.23
CA GLY A 247 8.26 -31.01 -6.98
C GLY A 247 9.09 -29.87 -6.40
N ALA A 248 8.96 -28.65 -6.94
CA ALA A 248 9.56 -27.43 -6.41
C ALA A 248 11.09 -27.55 -6.20
N GLU A 249 11.81 -28.16 -7.15
CA GLU A 249 13.25 -28.39 -7.04
C GLU A 249 14.08 -27.11 -7.32
N LYS A 250 15.32 -27.05 -6.79
CA LYS A 250 16.23 -25.90 -6.90
C LYS A 250 17.05 -25.85 -8.20
N ASP A 251 17.12 -26.96 -8.94
CA ASP A 251 18.01 -27.27 -10.07
C ASP A 251 19.53 -27.00 -9.89
#